data_AF-A0A9D7FFP2-F1
#
_entry.id   AF-A0A9D7FFP2-F1
#
_cell.length_a   1.000
_cell.length_b   1.000
_cell.length_c   1.000
_cell.angle_alpha   90.00
_cell.angle_beta   90.00
_cell.angle_gamma   90.00
#
_symmetry.space_group_name_H-M   'P 1'
#
loop_
_entity.id
_entity.type
_entity.pdbx_description
1 polymer ?
#
loop_
_entity_poly.entity_id
_entity_poly.type
_entity_poly.pdbx_seq_one_letter_code
_entity_poly.pdbx_strand_id
1 'polypeptide(L)'
;MHDAPRFTLNRSLIILRHKPPFLDWLTSIDPDPSVTLANIEDDSDVFLIPDEQLINSESDAQMWVEQGWAGLFDHMLTSWITDNDAWPKNRSLKMFREWFAIEYHSMVWDLAVTDFEVEEWIEDTGSDDAPDVLIH
;
A
#
# COMPACT_ATOMS: atom_id res chain seq x y z
N MET A 1 -4.34 -29.17 -22.82
CA MET A 1 -4.49 -27.87 -23.50
C MET A 1 -4.02 -26.85 -22.47
N HIS A 2 -3.09 -25.97 -22.82
CA HIS A 2 -2.21 -25.29 -21.86
C HIS A 2 -2.97 -24.39 -20.89
N ASP A 3 -3.02 -24.76 -19.61
CA ASP A 3 -3.48 -23.95 -18.47
C ASP A 3 -2.44 -22.87 -18.09
N ALA A 4 -1.77 -22.29 -19.08
CA ALA A 4 -0.77 -21.26 -18.84
C ALA A 4 -1.46 -19.89 -18.69
N PRO A 5 -0.94 -19.00 -17.82
CA PRO A 5 -1.40 -17.61 -17.73
C PRO A 5 -1.47 -16.95 -19.11
N ARG A 6 -2.61 -16.32 -19.43
CA ARG A 6 -2.90 -15.86 -20.79
C ARG A 6 -2.67 -14.35 -20.99
N PHE A 7 -2.87 -13.54 -19.96
CA PHE A 7 -2.79 -12.08 -20.06
C PHE A 7 -1.94 -11.50 -18.92
N THR A 8 -1.16 -10.48 -19.26
CA THR A 8 -0.45 -9.64 -18.28
C THR A 8 -1.20 -8.33 -18.13
N LEU A 9 -1.14 -7.75 -16.93
CA LEU A 9 -1.55 -6.37 -16.73
C LEU A 9 -0.41 -5.44 -17.14
N ASN A 10 -0.72 -4.34 -17.82
CA ASN A 10 0.24 -3.28 -18.11
C ASN A 10 0.44 -2.42 -16.84
N ARG A 11 0.84 -3.09 -15.75
CA ARG A 11 1.11 -2.55 -14.42
C ARG A 11 2.17 -3.42 -13.77
N SER A 12 3.05 -2.79 -13.01
CA SER A 12 3.88 -3.50 -12.04
C SER A 12 3.19 -3.52 -10.68
N LEU A 13 3.74 -4.25 -9.72
CA LEU A 13 3.16 -4.39 -8.38
C LEU A 13 4.21 -4.05 -7.33
N ILE A 14 3.78 -3.37 -6.27
CA ILE A 14 4.55 -3.23 -5.05
C ILE A 14 3.76 -3.70 -3.83
N ILE A 15 4.48 -4.22 -2.85
CA ILE A 15 3.93 -4.57 -1.53
C ILE A 15 4.68 -3.74 -0.49
N LEU A 16 3.93 -3.10 0.41
CA LEU A 16 4.50 -2.42 1.57
C LEU A 16 4.55 -3.40 2.75
N ARG A 17 5.73 -4.01 2.95
CA ARG A 17 5.95 -4.94 4.05
C ARG A 17 6.18 -4.20 5.35
N HIS A 18 5.30 -4.42 6.32
CA HIS A 18 5.40 -3.86 7.66
C HIS A 18 6.72 -4.27 8.32
N LYS A 19 7.36 -3.33 9.02
CA LYS A 19 8.55 -3.58 9.84
C LYS A 19 8.19 -3.44 11.33
N PRO A 20 9.05 -3.95 12.24
CA PRO A 20 8.82 -3.86 13.69
C PRO A 20 8.39 -2.48 14.22
N PRO A 21 8.94 -1.34 13.75
CA PRO A 21 8.52 -0.03 14.24
C PRO A 21 7.03 0.29 14.04
N PHE A 22 6.39 -0.24 12.99
CA PHE A 22 4.96 -0.09 12.76
C PHE A 22 4.16 -0.84 13.84
N LEU A 23 4.54 -2.09 14.12
CA LEU A 23 3.93 -2.90 15.17
C LEU A 23 4.12 -2.27 16.56
N ASP A 24 5.32 -1.75 16.84
CA ASP A 24 5.62 -1.06 18.09
C ASP A 24 4.68 0.14 18.30
N TRP A 25 4.40 0.88 17.23
CA TRP A 25 3.43 1.97 17.25
C TRP A 25 2.01 1.48 17.51
N LEU A 26 1.52 0.47 16.77
CA LEU A 26 0.19 -0.11 17.01
C LEU A 26 0.01 -0.53 18.47
N THR A 27 0.98 -1.29 18.98
CA THR A 27 0.99 -1.79 20.36
C THR A 27 1.05 -0.67 21.40
N SER A 28 1.62 0.49 21.05
CA SER A 28 1.67 1.66 21.94
C SER A 28 0.31 2.36 22.09
N ILE A 29 -0.58 2.21 21.11
CA ILE A 29 -1.94 2.77 21.13
C ILE A 29 -2.89 1.80 21.84
N ASP A 30 -2.96 0.57 21.34
CA ASP A 30 -3.82 -0.48 21.88
C ASP A 30 -3.03 -1.80 21.95
N PRO A 31 -2.57 -2.19 23.16
CA PRO A 31 -1.82 -3.43 23.32
C PRO A 31 -2.71 -4.67 23.11
N ASP A 32 -2.73 -5.18 21.87
CA ASP A 32 -3.37 -6.45 21.53
C ASP A 32 -2.32 -7.54 21.26
N PRO A 33 -2.21 -8.58 22.11
CA PRO A 33 -1.25 -9.66 21.92
C PRO A 33 -1.55 -10.56 20.71
N SER A 34 -2.73 -10.45 20.10
CA SER A 34 -3.08 -11.14 18.86
C SER A 34 -2.53 -10.45 17.61
N VAL A 35 -2.20 -9.16 17.70
CA VAL A 35 -1.55 -8.41 16.63
C VAL A 35 -0.05 -8.68 16.69
N THR A 36 0.45 -9.45 15.73
CA THR A 36 1.88 -9.77 15.60
C THR A 36 2.41 -9.33 14.25
N LEU A 37 3.73 -9.19 14.12
CA LEU A 37 4.36 -8.82 12.84
C LEU A 37 3.97 -9.79 11.72
N ALA A 38 3.89 -11.09 12.03
CA ALA A 38 3.48 -12.10 11.07
C ALA A 38 2.02 -11.92 10.62
N ASN A 39 1.12 -11.47 11.51
CA ASN A 39 -0.28 -11.23 11.14
C ASN A 39 -0.43 -9.99 10.26
N ILE A 40 0.29 -8.91 10.57
CA ILE A 40 0.22 -7.68 9.77
C ILE A 40 0.96 -7.81 8.42
N GLU A 41 1.93 -8.70 8.30
CA GLU A 41 2.61 -8.99 7.02
C GLU A 41 1.80 -9.91 6.10
N ASP A 42 0.98 -10.81 6.66
CA ASP A 42 0.10 -11.70 5.91
C ASP A 42 -1.02 -10.92 5.20
N ASP A 43 -1.45 -9.81 5.80
CA ASP A 43 -2.50 -8.92 5.31
C ASP A 43 -1.93 -7.58 4.79
N SER A 44 -0.71 -7.61 4.23
CA SER A 44 -0.08 -6.41 3.65
C SER A 44 -0.82 -5.93 2.40
N ASP A 45 -1.05 -4.61 2.32
CA ASP A 45 -1.62 -3.98 1.13
C ASP A 45 -0.70 -4.13 -0.09
N VAL A 46 -1.36 -4.34 -1.24
CA VAL A 46 -0.73 -4.55 -2.54
C VAL A 46 -1.20 -3.47 -3.49
N PHE A 47 -0.26 -2.81 -4.15
CA PHE A 47 -0.55 -1.68 -5.04
C PHE A 47 -0.06 -1.98 -6.46
N LEU A 48 -0.95 -1.78 -7.43
CA LEU A 48 -0.55 -1.73 -8.84
C LEU A 48 0.03 -0.35 -9.13
N ILE A 49 1.22 -0.32 -9.69
CA ILE A 49 1.94 0.89 -10.09
C ILE A 49 2.13 0.89 -11.62
N PRO A 50 2.57 2.02 -12.22
CA PRO A 50 2.82 2.05 -13.66
C PRO A 50 3.76 0.94 -14.13
N ASP A 51 3.64 0.57 -15.39
CA ASP A 51 4.34 -0.57 -15.97
C ASP A 51 5.84 -0.35 -16.16
N GLU A 52 6.49 -1.36 -16.75
CA GLU A 52 7.92 -1.38 -17.04
C GLU A 52 8.42 -0.23 -17.91
N GLN A 53 7.54 0.48 -18.64
CA GLN A 53 7.95 1.64 -19.44
C GLN A 53 8.37 2.81 -18.55
N LEU A 54 7.77 2.92 -17.37
CA LEU A 54 8.12 3.94 -16.36
C LEU A 54 8.95 3.36 -15.21
N ILE A 55 8.77 2.07 -14.89
CA ILE A 55 9.39 1.40 -13.75
C ILE A 55 10.21 0.19 -14.23
N ASN A 56 11.48 0.41 -14.58
CA ASN A 56 12.31 -0.66 -15.15
C ASN A 56 13.19 -1.38 -14.10
N SER A 57 13.16 -0.92 -12.85
CA SER A 57 13.99 -1.46 -11.78
C SER A 57 13.34 -1.31 -10.41
N GLU A 58 13.83 -2.06 -9.43
CA GLU A 58 13.46 -1.90 -8.02
C GLU A 58 13.76 -0.47 -7.51
N SER A 59 14.85 0.15 -7.99
CA SER A 59 15.19 1.53 -7.65
C SER A 59 14.17 2.53 -8.20
N ASP A 60 13.67 2.32 -9.42
CA ASP A 60 12.63 3.19 -10.00
C ASP A 60 11.31 3.02 -9.24
N ALA A 61 10.96 1.78 -8.88
CA ALA A 61 9.78 1.49 -8.06
C ALA A 61 9.87 2.18 -6.70
N GLN A 62 11.03 2.08 -6.05
CA GLN A 62 11.30 2.78 -4.80
C GLN A 62 11.15 4.30 -4.98
N MET A 63 11.75 4.89 -6.01
CA MET A 63 11.61 6.34 -6.27
C MET A 63 10.15 6.76 -6.48
N TRP A 64 9.36 5.95 -7.20
CA TRP A 64 7.95 6.21 -7.45
C TRP A 64 7.14 6.17 -6.14
N VAL A 65 7.32 5.13 -5.32
CA VAL A 65 6.68 5.00 -4.01
C VAL A 65 7.07 6.16 -3.10
N GLU A 66 8.35 6.53 -3.09
CA GLU A 66 8.85 7.60 -2.24
C GLU A 66 8.41 9.00 -2.69
N GLN A 67 7.95 9.19 -3.93
CA GLN A 67 7.29 10.42 -4.36
C GLN A 67 5.87 10.51 -3.79
N GLY A 68 5.16 9.38 -3.71
CA GLY A 68 3.80 9.25 -3.17
C GLY A 68 3.72 8.86 -1.69
N TRP A 69 4.84 8.85 -0.96
CA TRP A 69 4.93 8.21 0.37
C TRP A 69 3.91 8.71 1.39
N ALA A 70 3.54 9.99 1.34
CA ALA A 70 2.67 10.60 2.35
C ALA A 70 1.25 10.00 2.27
N GLY A 71 0.68 9.90 1.07
CA GLY A 71 -0.64 9.30 0.87
C GLY A 71 -0.66 7.81 1.16
N LEU A 72 0.39 7.08 0.74
CA LEU A 72 0.54 5.67 1.09
C LEU A 72 0.66 5.48 2.60
N PHE A 73 1.44 6.32 3.30
CA PHE A 73 1.57 6.19 4.75
C PHE A 73 0.25 6.48 5.45
N ASP A 74 -0.48 7.52 5.07
CA ASP A 74 -1.78 7.85 5.65
C ASP A 74 -2.80 6.72 5.40
N HIS A 75 -2.79 6.09 4.22
CA HIS A 75 -3.60 4.89 3.94
C HIS A 75 -3.26 3.74 4.90
N MET A 76 -1.97 3.39 5.03
CA MET A 76 -1.52 2.32 5.93
C MET A 76 -1.85 2.61 7.40
N LEU A 77 -1.92 3.88 7.82
CA LEU A 77 -2.30 4.22 9.20
C LEU A 77 -3.81 4.10 9.42
N THR A 78 -4.60 4.55 8.45
CA THR A 78 -6.07 4.54 8.51
C THR A 78 -6.65 3.14 8.56
N SER A 79 -6.02 2.18 7.87
CA SER A 79 -6.47 0.77 7.85
C SER A 79 -6.42 0.12 9.23
N TRP A 80 -5.61 0.65 10.16
CA TRP A 80 -5.51 0.15 11.54
C TRP A 80 -6.15 1.07 12.57
N ILE A 81 -5.93 2.39 12.45
CA ILE A 81 -6.37 3.38 13.42
C ILE A 81 -7.05 4.52 12.67
N THR A 82 -8.38 4.59 12.75
CA THR A 82 -9.16 5.65 12.09
C THR A 82 -9.08 7.00 12.83
N ASP A 83 -8.63 7.01 14.08
CA ASP A 83 -8.42 8.24 14.84
C ASP A 83 -7.08 8.89 14.48
N ASN A 84 -7.14 9.89 13.61
CA ASN A 84 -5.99 10.67 13.16
C ASN A 84 -5.25 11.37 14.30
N ASP A 85 -5.87 11.53 15.48
CA ASP A 85 -5.19 12.10 16.63
C ASP A 85 -4.16 11.17 17.27
N ALA A 86 -4.35 9.86 17.13
CA ALA A 86 -3.42 8.84 17.60
C ALA A 86 -2.23 8.60 16.64
N TRP A 87 -2.27 9.17 15.42
CA TRP A 87 -1.20 8.99 14.45
C TRP A 87 0.09 9.71 14.84
N PRO A 88 1.26 9.24 14.37
CA PRO A 88 2.51 9.96 14.54
C PRO A 88 2.38 11.38 13.98
N LYS A 89 2.69 12.41 14.78
CA LYS A 89 2.51 13.81 14.37
C LYS A 89 3.61 14.33 13.43
N ASN A 90 4.81 13.78 13.50
CA ASN A 90 5.96 14.18 12.67
C ASN A 90 6.28 13.12 11.61
N ARG A 91 5.29 12.76 10.78
CA ARG A 91 5.49 11.80 9.68
C ARG A 91 6.48 12.37 8.68
N SER A 92 7.39 11.51 8.22
CA SER A 92 8.41 11.87 7.25
C SER A 92 8.74 10.67 6.38
N LEU A 93 9.30 10.91 5.19
CA LEU A 93 9.80 9.85 4.33
C LEU A 93 10.81 8.94 5.04
N LYS A 94 11.60 9.51 5.97
CA LYS A 94 12.52 8.72 6.79
C LYS A 94 11.77 7.70 7.66
N MET A 95 10.73 8.13 8.35
CA MET A 95 9.88 7.25 9.16
C MET A 95 9.21 6.18 8.30
N PHE A 96 8.69 6.57 7.14
CA PHE A 96 8.11 5.63 6.17
C PHE A 96 9.10 4.51 5.79
N ARG A 97 10.36 4.86 5.47
CA ARG A 97 11.42 3.87 5.17
C ARG A 97 11.79 2.98 6.35
N GLU A 98 11.71 3.51 7.57
CA GLU A 98 11.93 2.75 8.80
C GLU A 98 10.78 1.76 9.07
N TRP A 99 9.56 2.09 8.63
CA TRP A 99 8.34 1.35 8.92
C TRP A 99 7.96 0.34 7.83
N PHE A 100 8.39 0.56 6.59
CA PHE A 100 8.03 -0.30 5.46
C PHE A 100 9.25 -0.73 4.64
N ALA A 101 9.26 -1.99 4.18
CA ALA A 101 10.07 -2.41 3.04
C ALA A 101 9.20 -2.40 1.78
N ILE A 102 9.79 -2.05 0.65
CA ILE A 102 9.11 -2.06 -0.64
C ILE A 102 9.54 -3.34 -1.35
N GLU A 103 8.60 -4.25 -1.59
CA GLU A 103 8.81 -5.43 -2.42
C GLU A 103 8.25 -5.14 -3.81
N TYR A 104 9.05 -5.33 -4.87
CA TYR A 104 8.68 -5.00 -6.24
C TYR A 104 8.56 -6.24 -7.13
N HIS A 105 7.49 -6.28 -7.94
CA HIS A 105 7.25 -7.29 -8.96
C HIS A 105 6.95 -6.61 -10.29
N SER A 106 7.79 -6.86 -11.30
CA SER A 106 7.68 -6.19 -12.60
C SER A 106 6.56 -6.70 -13.50
N MET A 107 5.95 -7.85 -13.19
CA MET A 107 4.98 -8.47 -14.06
C MET A 107 3.84 -9.09 -13.25
N VAL A 108 2.62 -8.64 -13.55
CA VAL A 108 1.39 -9.16 -12.96
C VAL A 108 0.61 -9.91 -14.03
N TRP A 109 0.20 -11.13 -13.73
CA TRP A 109 -0.59 -11.97 -14.62
C TRP A 109 -2.04 -12.01 -14.14
N ASP A 110 -2.96 -11.68 -15.04
CA ASP A 110 -4.37 -11.79 -14.78
C ASP A 110 -4.86 -13.19 -15.17
N LEU A 111 -5.42 -13.88 -14.18
CA LEU A 111 -5.99 -15.22 -14.32
C LEU A 111 -7.52 -15.20 -14.22
N ALA A 112 -8.12 -14.04 -13.98
CA ALA A 112 -9.57 -13.89 -13.98
C ALA A 112 -10.13 -14.09 -15.40
N VAL A 113 -11.35 -14.64 -15.45
CA VAL A 113 -12.12 -14.81 -16.69
C VAL A 113 -13.22 -13.75 -16.84
N THR A 114 -13.31 -12.85 -15.86
CA THR A 114 -14.27 -11.76 -15.76
C THR A 114 -13.57 -10.43 -16.02
N ASP A 115 -14.34 -9.44 -16.45
CA ASP A 115 -13.82 -8.08 -16.63
C ASP A 115 -13.47 -7.43 -15.28
N PHE A 116 -12.64 -6.38 -15.33
CA PHE A 116 -12.35 -5.56 -14.16
C PHE A 116 -13.56 -4.72 -13.76
N GLU A 117 -13.90 -4.76 -12.48
CA GLU A 117 -14.80 -3.82 -11.85
C GLU A 117 -13.96 -2.93 -10.92
N VAL A 118 -14.12 -1.61 -11.06
CA VAL A 118 -13.45 -0.62 -10.21
C VAL A 118 -14.49 -0.07 -9.24
N GLU A 119 -14.23 -0.21 -7.95
CA GLU A 119 -15.07 0.34 -6.88
C GLU A 119 -14.41 1.60 -6.33
N GLU A 120 -15.16 2.71 -6.31
CA GLU A 120 -14.74 3.93 -5.64
C GLU A 120 -15.02 3.81 -4.13
N TRP A 121 -13.95 3.76 -3.35
CA TRP A 121 -14.04 3.85 -1.90
C TRP A 121 -14.14 5.32 -1.51
N ILE A 122 -15.37 5.81 -1.34
CA ILE A 122 -15.61 7.12 -0.74
C ILE A 122 -15.36 6.97 0.76
N GLU A 123 -14.26 7.55 1.26
CA GLU A 123 -14.16 7.81 2.70
C GLU A 123 -15.36 8.71 3.05
N ASP A 124 -16.23 8.26 3.96
CA ASP A 124 -17.32 9.07 4.54
C ASP A 124 -16.70 10.16 5.43
N THR A 125 -15.93 11.03 4.79
CA THR A 125 -15.48 12.29 5.34
C THR A 125 -16.71 13.17 5.25
N GLY A 126 -17.39 13.41 6.37
CA GLY A 126 -18.48 14.38 6.49
C GLY A 126 -18.01 15.83 6.27
N SER A 127 -17.16 16.07 5.26
CA SER A 127 -16.45 17.30 4.95
C SER A 127 -16.39 17.42 3.43
N ASP A 128 -17.19 18.35 2.91
CA ASP A 128 -17.40 18.72 1.50
C ASP A 128 -16.16 19.34 0.80
N ASP A 129 -14.93 18.96 1.22
CA ASP A 129 -13.69 19.66 0.83
C ASP A 129 -12.42 18.77 0.85
N ALA A 130 -12.55 17.45 0.66
CA ALA A 130 -11.38 16.60 0.40
C ALA A 130 -10.93 16.77 -1.07
N PRO A 131 -9.64 17.04 -1.34
CA PRO A 131 -9.14 17.14 -2.71
C PRO A 131 -9.31 15.78 -3.41
N ASP A 132 -9.76 15.79 -4.66
CA ASP A 132 -9.80 14.64 -5.56
C ASP A 132 -8.47 13.86 -5.47
N VAL A 133 -8.44 12.78 -4.69
CA VAL A 133 -7.37 11.79 -4.75
C VAL A 133 -7.67 10.93 -5.96
N LEU A 134 -7.36 11.50 -7.12
CA LEU A 134 -7.39 10.83 -8.41
C LEU A 134 -6.25 9.81 -8.46
N ILE A 135 -6.54 8.58 -8.10
CA ILE A 135 -5.79 7.42 -8.57
C ILE A 135 -6.59 6.84 -9.74
N HIS A 136 -6.10 7.07 -10.96
CA HIS A 136 -6.51 6.38 -12.19
C HIS A 136 -5.37 5.47 -12.67
#